data_AF-B7U198-F1
#
_entry.id   AF-B7U198-F1
#
_cell.length_a   1.000
_cell.length_b   1.000
_cell.length_c   1.000
_cell.angle_alpha   90.00
_cell.angle_beta   90.00
_cell.angle_gamma   90.00
#
_symmetry.space_group_name_H-M   'P 1'
#
loop_
_entity.id
_entity.type
_entity.pdbx_description
1 polymer ?
#
loop_
_entity_poly.entity_id
_entity_poly.type
_entity_poly.pdbx_seq_one_letter_code
_entity_poly.pdbx_strand_id
1 'polypeptide(L)'
;LAKVGRYKVNKKLGTDTPLDAGILTVEDIIATIKYLVKLHAGETETVGDNGQTVVVETDDIDHFGNRRLRSVGEVIQNQVRTGLARMERVVRERMTTQDVEAITP
;
A
#
# COMPACT_ATOMS: atom_id res chain seq x y z
N LEU A 1 2.75 1.85 -2.39
CA LEU A 1 2.38 1.16 -3.66
C LEU A 1 3.45 1.45 -4.70
N ALA A 2 3.98 0.41 -5.35
CA ALA A 2 4.78 0.60 -6.57
C ALA A 2 3.83 0.86 -7.76
N LYS A 3 4.36 1.32 -8.91
CA LYS A 3 3.58 1.59 -10.13
C LYS A 3 2.63 0.45 -10.53
N VAL A 4 3.10 -0.80 -10.47
CA VAL A 4 2.30 -1.99 -10.77
C VAL A 4 1.16 -2.18 -9.76
N GLY A 5 1.41 -1.92 -8.48
CA GLY A 5 0.38 -1.98 -7.44
C GLY A 5 -0.69 -0.92 -7.65
N ARG A 6 -0.28 0.31 -7.97
CA ARG A 6 -1.21 1.41 -8.30
C ARG A 6 -2.06 1.08 -9.51
N TYR A 7 -1.44 0.61 -10.60
CA TYR A 7 -2.16 0.18 -11.80
C TYR A 7 -3.22 -0.89 -11.50
N LYS A 8 -2.88 -1.91 -10.69
CA LYS A 8 -3.84 -2.95 -10.30
C LYS A 8 -5.02 -2.41 -9.49
N VAL A 9 -4.76 -1.50 -8.54
CA VAL A 9 -5.82 -0.85 -7.75
C VAL A 9 -6.75 -0.05 -8.65
N ASN A 10 -6.19 0.82 -9.50
CA ASN A 10 -6.96 1.62 -10.44
C ASN A 10 -7.85 0.76 -11.36
N LYS A 11 -7.28 -0.32 -11.90
CA LYS A 11 -8.01 -1.26 -12.77
C LYS A 11 -9.12 -2.01 -12.01
N LYS A 12 -8.88 -2.42 -10.77
CA LYS A 12 -9.84 -3.21 -9.97
C LYS A 12 -10.96 -2.36 -9.38
N LEU A 13 -10.72 -1.08 -9.10
CA LEU A 13 -11.69 -0.18 -8.48
C LEU A 13 -12.30 0.84 -9.44
N GLY A 14 -11.77 0.97 -10.66
CA GLY A 14 -12.20 2.01 -11.61
C GLY A 14 -11.83 3.41 -11.13
N THR A 15 -10.61 3.59 -10.61
CA THR A 15 -10.07 4.90 -10.19
C THR A 15 -9.00 5.38 -11.18
N ASP A 16 -8.84 6.69 -11.31
CA ASP A 16 -7.90 7.32 -12.26
C ASP A 16 -6.77 8.08 -11.56
N THR A 17 -6.29 7.53 -10.44
CA THR A 17 -5.20 8.14 -9.67
C THR A 17 -3.86 7.98 -10.41
N PRO A 18 -2.97 8.99 -10.44
CA PRO A 18 -1.68 8.89 -11.11
C PRO A 18 -0.84 7.66 -10.71
N LEU A 19 -0.14 7.04 -11.68
CA LEU A 19 0.61 5.79 -11.46
C LEU A 19 1.83 5.93 -10.52
N ASP A 20 2.30 7.16 -10.34
CA ASP A 20 3.37 7.55 -9.43
C ASP A 20 2.89 7.78 -7.99
N ALA A 21 1.58 7.84 -7.76
CA ALA A 21 1.00 7.96 -6.42
C ALA A 21 1.31 6.70 -5.58
N GLY A 22 2.37 6.78 -4.79
CA GLY A 22 2.89 5.69 -3.98
C GLY A 22 2.13 5.42 -2.68
N ILE A 23 1.17 6.28 -2.29
CA ILE A 23 0.43 6.19 -1.03
C ILE A 23 -1.06 6.02 -1.36
N LEU A 24 -1.77 5.16 -0.62
CA LEU A 24 -3.22 5.01 -0.75
C LEU A 24 -3.91 6.33 -0.42
N THR A 25 -4.91 6.69 -1.23
CA THR A 25 -5.74 7.86 -1.00
C THR A 25 -7.01 7.48 -0.25
N VAL A 26 -7.74 8.48 0.25
CA VAL A 26 -9.02 8.25 0.93
C VAL A 26 -10.05 7.66 -0.03
N GLU A 27 -10.01 8.09 -1.29
CA GLU A 27 -10.85 7.61 -2.38
C GLU A 27 -10.61 6.11 -2.64
N ASP A 28 -9.35 5.66 -2.66
CA ASP A 28 -9.03 4.23 -2.80
C ASP A 28 -9.68 3.39 -1.69
N ILE A 29 -9.64 3.88 -0.45
CA ILE A 29 -10.21 3.18 0.72
C ILE A 29 -11.73 3.11 0.61
N ILE A 30 -12.38 4.23 0.28
CA ILE A 30 -13.83 4.28 0.11
C ILE A 30 -14.27 3.35 -1.04
N ALA A 31 -13.58 3.40 -2.18
CA ALA A 31 -13.88 2.55 -3.32
C ALA A 31 -13.70 1.05 -2.98
N THR A 32 -12.67 0.70 -2.21
CA THR A 32 -12.45 -0.68 -1.74
C THR A 32 -13.59 -1.17 -0.85
N ILE A 33 -14.07 -0.35 0.08
CA ILE A 33 -15.19 -0.70 0.97
C ILE A 33 -16.49 -0.86 0.16
N LYS A 34 -16.78 0.07 -0.76
CA LYS A 34 -17.93 -0.03 -1.66
C LYS A 34 -17.89 -1.32 -2.47
N TYR A 35 -16.74 -1.64 -3.06
CA TYR A 35 -16.54 -2.88 -3.83
C TYR A 35 -16.83 -4.12 -2.97
N LEU A 36 -16.32 -4.15 -1.73
CA LEU A 36 -16.54 -5.27 -0.81
C LEU A 36 -18.03 -5.44 -0.44
N VAL A 37 -18.73 -4.34 -0.17
CA VAL A 37 -20.18 -4.37 0.14
C VAL A 37 -20.98 -4.90 -1.04
N LYS A 38 -20.67 -4.46 -2.26
CA LYS A 38 -21.34 -4.94 -3.48
C LYS A 38 -21.09 -6.42 -3.74
N LEU A 39 -19.85 -6.85 -3.54
CA LEU A 39 -19.49 -8.27 -3.64
C LEU A 39 -20.28 -9.10 -2.62
N HIS A 40 -20.43 -8.61 -1.40
CA HIS A 40 -21.23 -9.28 -0.36
C HIS A 40 -22.73 -9.30 -0.69
N ALA A 41 -23.25 -8.26 -1.33
CA ALA A 41 -24.63 -8.18 -1.80
C ALA A 41 -24.91 -9.08 -3.03
N GLY A 42 -23.86 -9.67 -3.64
CA GLY A 42 -23.99 -10.49 -4.85
C GLY A 42 -24.15 -9.67 -6.14
N GLU A 43 -23.86 -8.37 -6.11
CA GLU A 43 -23.81 -7.54 -7.31
C GLU A 43 -22.58 -7.91 -8.15
N THR A 44 -22.76 -8.00 -9.47
CA THR A 44 -21.68 -8.39 -10.41
C THR A 44 -21.02 -7.19 -11.09
N GLU A 45 -21.58 -5.99 -10.95
CA GLU A 45 -21.08 -4.79 -11.61
C GLU A 45 -21.16 -3.57 -10.68
N THR A 46 -20.18 -2.68 -10.80
CA THR A 46 -20.19 -1.38 -10.15
C THR A 46 -19.68 -0.30 -11.08
N VAL A 47 -20.18 0.92 -10.94
CA VAL A 47 -19.58 2.08 -11.59
C VAL A 47 -18.45 2.59 -10.70
N GLY A 48 -17.23 2.64 -11.24
CA GLY A 48 -16.07 3.26 -10.61
C GLY A 48 -16.18 4.78 -10.61
N ASP A 49 -15.35 5.45 -9.81
CA ASP A 49 -15.39 6.91 -9.69
C ASP A 49 -15.04 7.62 -11.01
N ASN A 50 -14.34 6.95 -11.93
CA ASN A 50 -14.06 7.42 -13.29
C ASN A 50 -15.23 7.20 -14.29
N GLY A 51 -16.38 6.72 -13.81
CA GLY A 51 -17.55 6.41 -14.64
C GLY A 51 -17.48 5.10 -15.42
N GLN A 52 -16.40 4.32 -15.28
CA GLN A 52 -16.26 3.02 -15.94
C GLN A 52 -17.02 1.94 -15.16
N THR A 53 -17.70 1.06 -15.88
CA THR A 53 -18.25 -0.16 -15.29
C THR A 53 -17.12 -1.14 -14.99
N VAL A 54 -17.07 -1.62 -13.76
CA VAL A 54 -16.10 -2.58 -13.25
C VAL A 54 -16.85 -3.83 -12.80
N VAL A 55 -16.33 -4.99 -13.19
CA VAL A 55 -16.86 -6.28 -12.77
C VAL A 55 -16.51 -6.51 -11.30
N VAL A 56 -17.53 -6.83 -10.51
CA VAL A 56 -17.41 -7.17 -9.09
C VAL A 56 -17.38 -8.69 -8.94
N GLU A 57 -16.19 -9.22 -8.75
CA GLU A 57 -15.95 -10.64 -8.55
C GLU A 57 -14.80 -10.89 -7.56
N THR A 58 -14.75 -12.10 -7.01
CA THR A 58 -13.65 -12.59 -6.20
C THR A 58 -12.40 -12.81 -7.05
N ASP A 59 -11.24 -12.44 -6.54
CA ASP A 59 -9.97 -12.70 -7.24
C ASP A 59 -9.48 -14.13 -7.00
N ASP A 60 -8.94 -14.75 -8.05
CA ASP A 60 -8.16 -15.99 -7.92
C ASP A 60 -6.78 -15.69 -7.32
N ILE A 61 -6.62 -16.08 -6.05
CA ILE A 61 -5.39 -15.84 -5.28
C ILE A 61 -4.20 -16.66 -5.77
N ASP A 62 -4.43 -17.74 -6.49
CA ASP A 62 -3.36 -18.63 -6.97
C ASP A 62 -2.74 -18.17 -8.28
N HIS A 63 -3.34 -17.18 -8.94
CA HIS A 63 -2.83 -16.63 -10.18
C HIS A 63 -1.38 -16.12 -10.04
N PHE A 64 -0.47 -16.58 -10.92
CA PHE A 64 0.95 -16.21 -10.87
C PHE A 64 1.21 -14.70 -10.98
N GLY A 65 0.33 -13.95 -11.64
CA GLY A 65 0.39 -12.48 -11.65
C GLY A 65 0.28 -11.84 -10.26
N ASN A 66 -0.18 -12.57 -9.24
CA ASN A 66 -0.22 -12.17 -7.83
C ASN A 66 1.01 -12.65 -7.03
N ARG A 67 1.90 -13.43 -7.65
CA ARG A 67 3.17 -13.86 -7.06
C ARG A 67 4.26 -12.83 -7.40
N ARG A 68 5.04 -12.44 -6.39
CA ARG A 68 6.19 -11.54 -6.55
C ARG A 68 7.44 -12.19 -5.97
N LEU A 69 8.47 -12.33 -6.79
CA LEU A 69 9.77 -12.83 -6.35
C LEU A 69 10.52 -11.72 -5.61
N ARG A 70 11.08 -12.05 -4.44
CA ARG A 70 11.98 -11.17 -3.70
C ARG A 70 13.39 -11.72 -3.80
N SER A 71 14.30 -10.91 -4.31
CA SER A 71 15.71 -11.29 -4.40
C SER A 71 16.36 -11.25 -3.01
N VAL A 72 17.52 -11.89 -2.87
CA VAL A 72 18.31 -11.87 -1.62
C VAL A 72 18.63 -10.43 -1.21
N GLY A 73 18.97 -9.56 -2.17
CA GLY A 73 19.22 -8.14 -1.92
C GLY A 73 18.00 -7.40 -1.36
N GLU A 74 16.80 -7.66 -1.87
CA GLU A 74 15.56 -7.05 -1.34
C GLU A 74 15.30 -7.50 0.10
N VAL A 75 15.52 -8.78 0.41
CA VAL A 75 15.32 -9.31 1.77
C VAL A 75 16.29 -8.65 2.74
N ILE A 76 17.59 -8.60 2.39
CA ILE A 76 18.62 -7.95 3.22
C ILE A 76 18.29 -6.45 3.40
N GLN A 77 17.93 -5.74 2.33
CA GLN A 77 17.58 -4.34 2.39
C GLN A 77 16.41 -4.07 3.35
N ASN A 78 15.38 -4.92 3.33
CA ASN A 78 14.24 -4.79 4.24
C ASN A 78 14.63 -5.04 5.70
N GLN A 79 15.54 -5.98 5.98
CA GLN A 79 16.05 -6.20 7.33
C GLN A 79 16.85 -5.00 7.85
N VAL A 80 17.78 -4.48 7.04
CA VAL A 80 18.57 -3.29 7.39
C VAL A 80 17.67 -2.08 7.63
N ARG A 81 16.68 -1.82 6.76
CA ARG A 81 15.70 -0.73 6.94
C ARG A 81 14.97 -0.82 8.27
N THR A 82 14.55 -2.03 8.65
CA THR A 82 13.86 -2.26 9.94
C THR A 82 14.79 -1.97 11.12
N GLY A 83 16.06 -2.39 11.04
CA GLY A 83 17.08 -2.06 12.05
C GLY A 83 17.30 -0.55 12.19
N LEU A 84 17.44 0.16 11.08
CA LEU A 84 17.61 1.62 11.06
C LEU A 84 16.41 2.35 11.67
N ALA A 85 15.18 1.94 11.35
CA ALA A 85 13.97 2.55 11.92
C ALA A 85 13.91 2.40 13.46
N ARG A 86 14.40 1.28 14.02
CA ARG A 86 14.52 1.11 15.48
C ARG A 86 15.58 2.03 16.08
N MET A 87 16.74 2.15 15.44
CA MET A 87 17.79 3.05 15.88
C MET A 87 17.35 4.52 15.82
N GLU A 88 16.65 4.93 14.75
CA GLU A 88 16.08 6.27 14.62
C GLU A 88 15.16 6.59 15.81
N ARG A 89 14.29 5.65 16.17
CA ARG A 89 13.40 5.80 17.32
C ARG A 89 14.17 6.01 18.63
N VAL A 90 15.19 5.19 18.89
CA VAL A 90 16.02 5.32 20.11
C VAL A 90 16.76 6.66 20.16
N VAL A 91 17.30 7.11 19.02
CA VAL A 91 17.96 8.42 18.93
C VAL A 91 16.97 9.55 19.23
N ARG A 92 15.77 9.50 18.63
CA ARG A 92 14.72 10.49 18.87
C ARG A 92 14.27 10.52 20.33
N GLU A 93 14.14 9.36 20.98
CA GLU A 93 13.81 9.24 22.42
C GLU A 93 14.92 9.80 23.32
N ARG A 94 16.21 9.62 22.94
CA ARG A 94 17.34 10.21 23.69
C ARG A 94 17.43 11.72 23.53
N MET A 95 17.14 12.26 22.34
CA MET A 95 17.13 13.70 22.08
C MET A 95 16.12 14.47 22.95
N THR A 96 15.05 13.84 23.41
CA THR A 96 14.05 14.49 24.28
C THR A 96 14.34 14.34 25.77
N THR A 97 15.27 13.47 26.17
CA THR A 97 15.53 13.12 27.58
C THR A 97 16.95 13.46 28.06
N GLN A 98 17.92 13.62 27.16
CA GLN A 98 19.31 13.96 27.52
C GLN A 98 19.56 15.47 27.44
N ASP A 99 20.36 15.96 28.38
CA ASP A 99 20.80 17.37 28.45
C ASP A 99 21.68 17.71 27.25
N VAL A 100 21.46 18.88 26.64
CA VAL A 100 22.02 19.25 25.32
C VAL A 100 23.56 19.28 25.32
N GLU A 101 24.19 19.50 26.49
CA GLU A 101 25.65 19.50 26.65
C GLU A 101 26.30 18.10 26.61
N ALA A 102 25.53 17.01 26.78
CA ALA A 102 26.04 15.64 26.70
C ALA A 102 25.89 15.00 25.30
N ILE A 103 25.26 15.72 24.35
CA ILE A 103 25.01 15.26 22.98
C ILE A 103 26.14 15.80 22.08
N THR A 104 27.35 15.27 22.25
CA THR A 104 28.44 15.44 21.28
C THR A 104 28.39 14.27 20.27
N PRO A 105 28.70 14.49 18.96
CA PRO A 105 28.47 13.49 17.91
C PRO A 105 29.28 12.20 18.07
#